data_AF-A0A1H6L5N8-F1
#
_entry.id   AF-A0A1H6L5N8-F1
#
_cell.length_a   1.000
_cell.length_b   1.000
_cell.length_c   1.000
_cell.angle_alpha   90.00
_cell.angle_beta   90.00
_cell.angle_gamma   90.00
#
_symmetry.space_group_name_H-M   'P 1'
#
loop_
_entity.id
_entity.type
_entity.pdbx_description
1 polymer ?
#
loop_
_entity_poly.entity_id
_entity_poly.type
_entity_poly.pdbx_seq_one_letter_code
_entity_poly.pdbx_strand_id
1 'polypeptide(L)'
;MSGGDRPAGLPVSAYQLWDRGAQSKQVRAGDLWILSWDGDDVGLAMIAAAKLGFVLAWPVTLPGEVSFAPGLVVEDSPLGVPVTLWPTRETGLGGHLLDRSLGQLLPPARILPLSSAMDDGDDPGFAFAPGSASDAANNGADRLMVDHWTELCFNTGGAEEGAFLDSEKVQQAGGNSRIVGEVLGLALPELRSLMTGVVPVTAEQLAAVAERLGVEAESLVGEDPLADVVIDIASPRYKQDIVARTEETGLAEADIRRLVRREFPLAARDDGDALRETKLRDAIRRAGRDRN
;
A
#
# COMPACT_ATOMS: atom_id res chain seq x y z
N MET A 1 12.07 -15.60 -10.89
CA MET A 1 13.15 -14.83 -11.60
C MET A 1 12.58 -14.21 -12.88
N SER A 2 11.76 -13.19 -12.73
CA SER A 2 11.56 -12.14 -13.73
C SER A 2 12.23 -10.91 -13.14
N GLY A 3 13.53 -10.76 -13.37
CA GLY A 3 14.16 -9.47 -13.15
C GLY A 3 13.59 -8.55 -14.21
N GLY A 4 12.76 -7.58 -13.83
CA GLY A 4 12.39 -6.49 -14.71
C GLY A 4 13.65 -5.90 -15.31
N ASP A 5 13.63 -5.61 -16.61
CA ASP A 5 14.77 -4.99 -17.28
C ASP A 5 15.14 -3.72 -16.52
N ARG A 6 16.42 -3.59 -16.14
CA ARG A 6 16.90 -2.42 -15.41
C ARG A 6 16.65 -1.18 -16.26
N PRO A 7 16.19 -0.06 -15.67
CA PRO A 7 15.98 1.17 -16.42
C PRO A 7 17.21 1.58 -17.23
N ALA A 8 16.96 2.07 -18.44
CA ALA A 8 18.02 2.63 -19.27
C ALA A 8 18.70 3.81 -18.55
N GLY A 9 20.01 3.97 -18.74
CA GLY A 9 20.76 5.08 -18.16
C GLY A 9 21.29 4.84 -16.73
N LEU A 10 20.91 3.74 -16.07
CA LEU A 10 21.54 3.37 -14.80
C LEU A 10 22.96 2.81 -15.01
N PRO A 11 23.95 3.26 -14.23
CA PRO A 11 25.31 2.73 -14.29
C PRO A 11 25.36 1.33 -13.68
N VAL A 12 26.30 0.50 -14.16
CA VAL A 12 26.51 -0.87 -13.65
C VAL A 12 26.75 -0.90 -12.14
N SER A 13 27.36 0.15 -11.58
CA SER A 13 27.59 0.29 -10.14
C SER A 13 26.29 0.36 -9.32
N ALA A 14 25.18 0.80 -9.91
CA ALA A 14 23.87 0.91 -9.25
C ALA A 14 23.04 -0.37 -9.33
N TYR A 15 23.41 -1.35 -10.16
CA TYR A 15 22.59 -2.54 -10.42
C TYR A 15 22.32 -3.36 -9.16
N GLN A 16 23.33 -3.54 -8.31
CA GLN A 16 23.14 -4.29 -7.06
C GLN A 16 22.15 -3.57 -6.13
N LEU A 17 22.21 -2.24 -6.07
CA LEU A 17 21.31 -1.43 -5.26
C LEU A 17 19.88 -1.47 -5.84
N TRP A 18 19.74 -1.38 -7.16
CA TRP A 18 18.45 -1.51 -7.85
C TRP A 18 17.79 -2.86 -7.58
N ASP A 19 18.53 -3.95 -7.78
CA ASP A 19 18.01 -5.31 -7.71
C ASP A 19 17.69 -5.76 -6.28
N ARG A 20 18.47 -5.30 -5.29
CA ARG A 20 18.37 -5.80 -3.90
C ARG A 20 17.87 -4.77 -2.89
N GLY A 21 17.91 -3.49 -3.23
CA GLY A 21 17.75 -2.40 -2.29
C GLY A 21 18.90 -2.28 -1.29
N ALA A 22 18.83 -1.23 -0.49
CA ALA A 22 19.60 -1.04 0.72
C ALA A 22 19.11 -2.01 1.82
N GLN A 23 19.95 -2.27 2.82
CA GLN A 23 19.64 -3.22 3.89
C GLN A 23 18.50 -2.77 4.82
N SER A 24 18.15 -1.48 4.83
CA SER A 24 17.09 -0.96 5.70
C SER A 24 15.71 -1.18 5.08
N LYS A 25 14.84 -1.83 5.86
CA LYS A 25 13.40 -1.94 5.57
C LYS A 25 12.57 -0.91 6.34
N GLN A 26 13.21 -0.05 7.12
CA GLN A 26 12.55 1.03 7.83
C GLN A 26 12.33 2.21 6.87
N VAL A 27 11.09 2.65 6.77
CA VAL A 27 10.70 3.80 5.94
C VAL A 27 11.04 5.09 6.70
N ARG A 28 11.83 5.97 6.09
CA ARG A 28 12.17 7.28 6.64
C ARG A 28 11.95 8.37 5.61
N ALA A 29 11.64 9.57 6.09
CA ALA A 29 11.57 10.75 5.25
C ALA A 29 12.94 10.99 4.58
N GLY A 30 12.92 11.33 3.30
CA GLY A 30 14.10 11.55 2.47
C GLY A 30 14.65 10.29 1.80
N ASP A 31 14.16 9.10 2.17
CA ASP A 31 14.56 7.87 1.51
C ASP A 31 13.92 7.76 0.12
N LEU A 32 14.71 7.26 -0.84
CA LEU A 32 14.27 6.88 -2.17
C LEU A 32 13.83 5.42 -2.17
N TRP A 33 12.70 5.12 -2.78
CA TRP A 33 12.13 3.79 -2.83
C TRP A 33 11.67 3.44 -4.24
N ILE A 34 11.93 2.19 -4.64
CA ILE A 34 11.24 1.55 -5.75
C ILE A 34 9.86 1.12 -5.25
N LEU A 35 8.84 1.47 -6.01
CA LEU A 35 7.48 1.00 -5.85
C LEU A 35 7.26 -0.22 -6.75
N SER A 36 6.62 -1.26 -6.23
CA SER A 36 6.22 -2.40 -7.04
C SER A 36 4.81 -2.87 -6.72
N TRP A 37 4.17 -3.50 -7.71
CA TRP A 37 2.85 -4.09 -7.58
C TRP A 37 2.71 -5.25 -8.56
N ASP A 38 2.17 -6.39 -8.10
CA ASP A 38 2.00 -7.61 -8.93
C ASP A 38 3.30 -8.10 -9.62
N GLY A 39 4.45 -7.82 -9.00
CA GLY A 39 5.77 -8.23 -9.50
C GLY A 39 6.43 -7.24 -10.45
N ASP A 40 5.73 -6.16 -10.84
CA ASP A 40 6.26 -5.12 -11.71
C ASP A 40 6.71 -3.89 -10.91
N ASP A 41 7.80 -3.27 -11.35
CA ASP A 41 8.23 -1.96 -10.83
C ASP A 41 7.30 -0.88 -11.41
N VAL A 42 6.53 -0.22 -10.55
CA VAL A 42 5.48 0.74 -10.95
C VAL A 42 5.87 2.20 -10.73
N GLY A 43 7.03 2.46 -10.14
CA GLY A 43 7.53 3.83 -10.03
C GLY A 43 8.68 3.99 -9.04
N LEU A 44 9.17 5.22 -8.94
CA LEU A 44 10.21 5.62 -8.02
C LEU A 44 9.72 6.83 -7.23
N ALA A 45 9.86 6.79 -5.90
CA ALA A 45 9.36 7.86 -5.04
C ALA A 45 10.34 8.18 -3.92
N MET A 46 10.45 9.46 -3.58
CA MET A 46 11.09 9.89 -2.35
C MET A 46 10.02 10.06 -1.27
N ILE A 47 10.26 9.51 -0.09
CA ILE A 47 9.34 9.63 1.03
C ILE A 47 9.42 11.05 1.61
N ALA A 48 8.35 11.83 1.53
CA ALA A 48 8.23 13.12 2.19
C ALA A 48 7.90 12.95 3.67
N ALA A 49 6.98 12.03 3.99
CA ALA A 49 6.64 11.68 5.37
C ALA A 49 6.15 10.23 5.49
N ALA A 50 6.47 9.57 6.61
CA ALA A 50 5.91 8.27 6.96
C ALA A 50 4.72 8.44 7.92
N LYS A 51 3.60 7.77 7.63
CA LYS A 51 2.41 7.69 8.48
C LYS A 51 2.11 6.22 8.78
N LEU A 52 1.14 5.96 9.66
CA LEU A 52 0.69 4.60 9.90
C LEU A 52 -0.12 4.12 8.68
N GLY A 53 0.29 3.02 8.05
CA GLY A 53 -0.40 2.41 6.90
C GLY A 53 -0.09 3.03 5.52
N PHE A 54 0.40 4.27 5.47
CA PHE A 54 0.72 4.96 4.22
C PHE A 54 1.90 5.93 4.36
N VAL A 55 2.40 6.44 3.24
CA VAL A 55 3.43 7.47 3.15
C VAL A 55 2.94 8.64 2.31
N LEU A 56 3.43 9.84 2.61
CA LEU A 56 3.43 10.93 1.65
C LEU A 56 4.72 10.84 0.86
N ALA A 57 4.64 10.86 -0.46
CA ALA A 57 5.78 10.68 -1.33
C ALA A 57 5.76 11.66 -2.50
N TRP A 58 6.96 12.05 -2.93
CA TRP A 58 7.17 12.82 -4.14
C TRP A 58 7.65 11.90 -5.25
N PRO A 59 7.02 11.94 -6.44
CA PRO A 59 7.49 11.21 -7.59
C PRO A 59 8.96 11.53 -7.91
N VAL A 60 9.67 10.52 -8.42
CA VAL A 60 11.03 10.66 -8.92
C VAL A 60 11.10 10.04 -10.31
N THR A 61 11.70 10.75 -11.25
CA THR A 61 11.99 10.24 -12.59
C THR A 61 13.49 10.13 -12.83
N LEU A 62 13.90 9.09 -13.54
CA LEU A 62 15.28 8.75 -13.88
C LEU A 62 15.76 9.50 -15.14
N PRO A 63 17.07 9.50 -15.42
CA PRO A 63 17.60 10.01 -16.69
C PRO A 63 16.96 9.31 -17.89
N GLY A 64 16.57 10.11 -18.90
CA GLY A 64 15.92 9.60 -20.12
C GLY A 64 14.39 9.55 -20.04
N GLU A 65 13.82 9.68 -18.84
CA GLU A 65 12.39 9.91 -18.67
C GLU A 65 12.05 11.39 -18.87
N VAL A 66 10.80 11.65 -19.27
CA VAL A 66 10.33 13.01 -19.52
C VAL A 66 10.36 13.81 -18.21
N SER A 67 11.04 14.95 -18.24
CA SER A 67 11.19 15.85 -17.09
C SER A 67 11.18 17.30 -17.52
N PHE A 68 10.63 18.17 -16.66
CA PHE A 68 10.44 19.60 -16.89
C PHE A 68 10.12 20.32 -15.58
N ALA A 69 10.25 21.65 -15.54
CA ALA A 69 9.83 22.43 -14.38
C ALA A 69 8.31 22.26 -14.13
N PRO A 70 7.85 22.08 -12.88
CA PRO A 70 8.54 22.37 -11.63
C PRO A 70 9.33 21.18 -11.03
N GLY A 71 9.62 20.13 -11.80
CA GLY A 71 10.54 19.08 -11.36
C GLY A 71 11.92 19.65 -11.02
N LEU A 72 12.52 19.16 -9.94
CA LEU A 72 13.80 19.60 -9.40
C LEU A 72 14.87 18.54 -9.64
N VAL A 73 16.01 18.94 -10.19
CA VAL A 73 17.14 18.05 -10.44
C VAL A 73 17.95 17.87 -9.18
N VAL A 74 18.12 16.62 -8.76
CA VAL A 74 19.02 16.21 -7.67
C VAL A 74 20.18 15.43 -8.29
N GLU A 75 21.36 16.06 -8.33
CA GLU A 75 22.56 15.51 -8.97
C GLU A 75 23.10 14.28 -8.21
N ASP A 76 23.16 14.38 -6.88
CA ASP A 76 23.77 13.37 -6.01
C ASP A 76 22.74 12.36 -5.50
N SER A 77 22.24 11.50 -6.38
CA SER A 77 21.35 10.40 -5.97
C SER A 77 22.12 9.15 -5.49
N PRO A 78 21.52 8.30 -4.66
CA PRO A 78 22.09 6.99 -4.30
C PRO A 78 22.37 6.07 -5.50
N LEU A 79 21.74 6.34 -6.66
CA LEU A 79 21.94 5.59 -7.90
C LEU A 79 23.17 6.06 -8.70
N GLY A 80 23.86 7.12 -8.25
CA GLY A 80 25.02 7.67 -8.94
C GLY A 80 24.70 8.36 -10.27
N VAL A 81 23.44 8.75 -10.46
CA VAL A 81 22.94 9.52 -11.61
C VAL A 81 22.02 10.64 -11.14
N PRO A 82 21.91 11.75 -11.88
CA PRO A 82 20.92 12.77 -11.56
C PRO A 82 19.51 12.19 -11.65
N VAL A 83 18.62 12.60 -10.75
CA VAL A 83 17.19 12.26 -10.79
C VAL A 83 16.37 13.54 -10.74
N THR A 84 15.15 13.50 -11.28
CA THR A 84 14.21 14.62 -11.14
C THR A 84 13.17 14.28 -10.09
N LEU A 85 13.06 15.11 -9.06
CA LEU A 85 12.13 15.03 -7.95
C LEU A 85 10.93 15.95 -8.22
N TRP A 86 9.72 15.53 -7.87
CA TRP A 86 8.49 16.29 -8.15
C TRP A 86 7.71 16.65 -6.87
N PRO A 87 8.17 17.65 -6.08
CA PRO A 87 7.49 18.03 -4.84
C PRO A 87 6.04 18.49 -5.05
N THR A 88 5.75 19.15 -6.18
CA THR A 88 4.41 19.65 -6.54
C THR A 88 3.42 18.55 -6.97
N ARG A 89 3.84 17.29 -6.91
CA ARG A 89 3.04 16.10 -7.22
C ARG A 89 3.00 15.15 -6.02
N GLU A 90 3.07 15.70 -4.81
CA GLU A 90 2.95 14.91 -3.59
C GLU A 90 1.68 14.06 -3.59
N THR A 91 1.84 12.79 -3.26
CA THR A 91 0.73 11.83 -3.23
C THR A 91 0.83 10.89 -2.04
N GLY A 92 -0.32 10.45 -1.55
CA GLY A 92 -0.42 9.45 -0.49
C GLY A 92 -0.33 8.05 -1.09
N LEU A 93 0.62 7.25 -0.65
CA LEU A 93 0.82 5.89 -1.15
C LEU A 93 0.68 4.88 -0.01
N GLY A 94 -0.09 3.82 -0.24
CA GLY A 94 -0.16 2.71 0.69
C GLY A 94 1.22 2.06 0.85
N GLY A 95 1.56 1.68 2.09
CA GLY A 95 2.88 1.09 2.39
C GLY A 95 3.17 -0.18 1.58
N HIS A 96 2.13 -0.88 1.10
CA HIS A 96 2.24 -2.12 0.34
C HIS A 96 2.91 -1.96 -1.03
N LEU A 97 2.97 -0.74 -1.55
CA LEU A 97 3.68 -0.43 -2.79
C LEU A 97 5.20 -0.38 -2.57
N LEU A 98 5.67 -0.10 -1.35
CA LEU A 98 7.10 0.00 -1.06
C LEU A 98 7.78 -1.36 -1.14
N ASP A 99 8.81 -1.46 -1.98
CA ASP A 99 9.55 -2.70 -2.19
C ASP A 99 11.00 -2.58 -1.72
N ARG A 100 11.82 -1.86 -2.48
CA ARG A 100 13.26 -1.73 -2.24
C ARG A 100 13.59 -0.28 -1.90
N SER A 101 14.13 -0.07 -0.70
CA SER A 101 14.78 1.20 -0.38
C SER A 101 16.05 1.31 -1.22
N LEU A 102 16.33 2.48 -1.78
CA LEU A 102 17.59 2.79 -2.49
C LEU A 102 18.52 3.65 -1.63
N GLY A 103 18.14 3.95 -0.38
CA GLY A 103 18.87 4.84 0.51
C GLY A 103 18.35 6.27 0.50
N GLN A 104 19.06 7.18 1.17
CA GLN A 104 18.62 8.56 1.37
C GLN A 104 18.92 9.42 0.12
N LEU A 105 17.89 10.01 -0.48
CA LEU A 105 18.03 11.01 -1.54
C LEU A 105 18.21 12.41 -0.95
N LEU A 106 17.39 12.79 0.03
CA LEU A 106 17.48 14.09 0.70
C LEU A 106 17.55 13.92 2.22
N PRO A 107 18.28 14.78 2.94
CA PRO A 107 18.17 14.82 4.40
C PRO A 107 16.74 15.20 4.84
N PRO A 108 16.16 14.58 5.88
CA PRO A 108 14.80 14.89 6.35
C PRO A 108 14.56 16.38 6.62
N ALA A 109 15.58 17.08 7.13
CA ALA A 109 15.52 18.51 7.45
C ALA A 109 15.33 19.42 6.22
N ARG A 110 15.56 18.91 4.99
CA ARG A 110 15.39 19.66 3.75
C ARG A 110 13.96 19.60 3.19
N ILE A 111 13.15 18.64 3.62
CA ILE A 111 11.85 18.35 3.00
C ILE A 111 10.86 19.50 3.22
N LEU A 112 10.63 19.89 4.48
CA LEU A 112 9.67 20.97 4.79
C LEU A 112 10.08 22.32 4.19
N PRO A 113 11.35 22.77 4.29
CA PRO A 113 11.78 23.99 3.61
C PRO A 113 11.61 23.94 2.10
N LEU A 114 11.88 22.78 1.48
CA LEU A 114 11.70 22.63 0.03
C LEU A 114 10.23 22.71 -0.35
N SER A 115 9.36 21.99 0.35
CA SER A 115 7.91 22.05 0.12
C SER A 115 7.40 23.48 0.22
N SER A 116 7.80 24.21 1.27
CA SER A 116 7.38 25.59 1.48
C SER A 116 7.86 26.51 0.35
N ALA A 117 9.13 26.37 -0.07
CA ALA A 117 9.68 27.16 -1.17
C ALA A 117 8.93 26.91 -2.49
N MET A 118 8.52 25.67 -2.75
CA MET A 118 7.76 25.32 -3.94
C MET A 118 6.33 25.88 -3.93
N ASP A 119 5.69 25.94 -2.75
CA ASP A 119 4.35 26.51 -2.59
C ASP A 119 4.37 28.05 -2.67
N ASP A 120 5.39 28.68 -2.10
CA ASP A 120 5.54 30.14 -2.03
C ASP A 120 6.19 30.75 -3.29
N GLY A 121 6.76 29.91 -4.17
CA GLY A 121 7.50 30.34 -5.36
C GLY A 121 8.89 30.91 -5.08
N ASP A 122 9.45 30.60 -3.90
CA ASP A 122 10.81 30.94 -3.50
C ASP A 122 11.84 30.01 -4.17
N ASP A 123 13.13 30.35 -4.04
CA ASP A 123 14.22 29.51 -4.53
C ASP A 123 14.30 28.18 -3.74
N PRO A 124 14.04 27.02 -4.38
CA PRO A 124 14.11 25.72 -3.70
C PRO A 124 15.55 25.28 -3.38
N GLY A 125 16.57 25.99 -3.91
CA GLY A 125 17.98 25.62 -3.78
C GLY A 125 18.37 24.40 -4.62
N PHE A 126 17.57 24.10 -5.66
CA PHE A 126 17.82 23.08 -6.67
C PHE A 126 17.54 23.65 -8.05
N ALA A 127 18.23 23.15 -9.07
CA ALA A 127 17.92 23.51 -10.44
C ALA A 127 16.59 22.88 -10.87
N PHE A 128 15.76 23.64 -11.58
CA PHE A 128 14.60 23.07 -12.25
C PHE A 128 15.02 22.23 -13.45
N ALA A 129 14.29 21.15 -13.72
CA ALA A 129 14.42 20.38 -14.94
C ALA A 129 14.09 21.27 -16.17
N PRO A 130 14.75 21.04 -17.32
CA PRO A 130 14.61 21.89 -18.50
C PRO A 130 13.19 21.86 -19.09
N GLY A 131 12.71 23.01 -19.56
CA GLY A 131 11.34 23.18 -20.04
C GLY A 131 10.34 23.41 -18.92
N SER A 132 9.05 23.44 -19.24
CA SER A 132 7.97 23.69 -18.29
C SER A 132 6.77 22.77 -18.50
N ALA A 133 6.08 22.42 -17.42
CA ALA A 133 4.77 21.77 -17.44
C ALA A 133 3.72 22.63 -18.16
N SER A 134 3.93 23.94 -18.26
CA SER A 134 3.07 24.86 -19.02
C SER A 134 3.32 24.82 -20.53
N ASP A 135 4.40 24.19 -20.97
CA ASP A 135 4.70 24.06 -22.39
C ASP A 135 3.75 23.05 -23.03
N ALA A 136 3.13 23.42 -24.16
CA ALA A 136 2.16 22.57 -24.85
C ALA A 136 2.72 21.18 -25.22
N ALA A 137 4.03 21.08 -25.45
CA ALA A 137 4.72 19.82 -25.73
C ALA A 137 4.73 18.85 -24.53
N ASN A 138 4.66 19.36 -23.29
CA ASN A 138 4.77 18.59 -22.06
C ASN A 138 3.40 18.23 -21.45
N ASN A 139 2.31 18.88 -21.89
CA ASN A 139 0.95 18.65 -21.37
C ASN A 139 0.53 17.17 -21.36
N GLY A 140 0.91 16.41 -22.39
CA GLY A 140 0.59 14.97 -22.46
C GLY A 140 1.31 14.16 -21.38
N ALA A 141 2.60 14.44 -21.19
CA ALA A 141 3.42 13.76 -20.19
C ALA A 141 3.03 14.15 -18.75
N ASP A 142 2.71 15.43 -18.49
CA ASP A 142 2.23 15.89 -17.18
C ASP A 142 0.92 15.20 -16.80
N ARG A 143 -0.03 15.09 -17.74
CA ARG A 143 -1.28 14.35 -17.50
C ARG A 143 -1.04 12.87 -17.21
N LEU A 144 -0.22 12.21 -18.03
CA LEU A 144 0.10 10.78 -17.81
C LEU A 144 0.76 10.56 -16.45
N MET A 145 1.64 11.47 -16.00
CA MET A 145 2.21 11.41 -14.66
C MET A 145 1.12 11.54 -13.60
N VAL A 146 0.26 12.56 -13.69
CA VAL A 146 -0.83 12.76 -12.71
C VAL A 146 -1.77 11.56 -12.67
N ASP A 147 -2.18 11.03 -13.82
CA ASP A 147 -3.09 9.89 -13.91
C ASP A 147 -2.45 8.63 -13.28
N HIS A 148 -1.19 8.34 -13.60
CA HIS A 148 -0.44 7.20 -13.06
C HIS A 148 -0.31 7.27 -11.52
N TRP A 149 0.10 8.43 -11.00
CA TRP A 149 0.26 8.60 -9.55
C TRP A 149 -1.08 8.65 -8.80
N THR A 150 -2.16 9.03 -9.49
CA THR A 150 -3.53 8.93 -8.97
C THR A 150 -3.96 7.47 -8.86
N GLU A 151 -3.67 6.63 -9.86
CA GLU A 151 -3.92 5.18 -9.81
C GLU A 151 -3.19 4.53 -8.63
N LEU A 152 -1.91 4.84 -8.43
CA LEU A 152 -1.13 4.34 -7.29
C LEU A 152 -1.69 4.83 -5.94
N CYS A 153 -2.17 6.06 -5.86
CA CYS A 153 -2.79 6.60 -4.65
C CYS A 153 -4.04 5.82 -4.23
N PHE A 154 -4.84 5.37 -5.21
CA PHE A 154 -6.07 4.62 -4.97
C PHE A 154 -5.87 3.10 -4.92
N ASN A 155 -4.64 2.62 -5.07
CA ASN A 155 -4.35 1.20 -4.90
C ASN A 155 -4.53 0.81 -3.42
N THR A 156 -5.56 0.02 -3.12
CA THR A 156 -5.93 -0.36 -1.75
C THR A 156 -5.15 -1.55 -1.19
N GLY A 157 -4.20 -2.10 -1.94
CA GLY A 157 -3.42 -3.26 -1.50
C GLY A 157 -4.26 -4.53 -1.31
N GLY A 158 -5.45 -4.59 -1.91
CA GLY A 158 -6.40 -5.67 -1.70
C GLY A 158 -7.10 -5.60 -0.33
N ALA A 159 -7.27 -4.42 0.26
CA ALA A 159 -8.20 -4.27 1.38
C ALA A 159 -9.60 -4.79 0.99
N GLU A 160 -10.27 -5.49 1.91
CA GLU A 160 -11.65 -5.93 1.70
C GLU A 160 -12.57 -4.71 1.75
N GLU A 161 -13.46 -4.58 0.77
CA GLU A 161 -14.48 -3.54 0.74
C GLU A 161 -15.78 -4.06 1.38
N GLY A 162 -16.51 -3.17 2.03
CA GLY A 162 -17.83 -3.47 2.59
C GLY A 162 -17.95 -3.18 4.08
N ALA A 163 -19.10 -3.54 4.64
CA ALA A 163 -19.40 -3.35 6.05
C ALA A 163 -19.05 -4.62 6.84
N PHE A 164 -18.68 -4.46 8.10
CA PHE A 164 -18.41 -5.57 9.02
C PHE A 164 -19.44 -5.57 10.13
N LEU A 165 -20.03 -6.73 10.42
CA LEU A 165 -20.94 -6.85 11.55
C LEU A 165 -20.19 -6.57 12.85
N ASP A 166 -20.79 -5.72 13.67
CA ASP A 166 -20.32 -5.47 15.02
C ASP A 166 -21.12 -6.37 15.97
N SER A 167 -20.44 -7.37 16.53
CA SER A 167 -21.09 -8.36 17.40
C SER A 167 -21.74 -7.74 18.64
N GLU A 168 -21.19 -6.64 19.16
CA GLU A 168 -21.76 -5.94 20.32
C GLU A 168 -23.02 -5.19 19.93
N LYS A 169 -23.02 -4.50 18.79
CA LYS A 169 -24.22 -3.81 18.28
C LYS A 169 -25.32 -4.80 17.90
N VAL A 170 -24.97 -5.92 17.28
CA VAL A 170 -25.91 -7.02 17.01
C VAL A 170 -26.51 -7.54 18.32
N GLN A 171 -25.71 -7.70 19.37
CA GLN A 171 -26.20 -8.12 20.68
C GLN A 171 -27.13 -7.08 21.33
N GLN A 172 -26.78 -5.80 21.23
CA GLN A 172 -27.61 -4.69 21.73
C GLN A 172 -28.95 -4.59 21.01
N ALA A 173 -29.00 -4.94 19.73
CA ALA A 173 -30.23 -5.06 18.94
C ALA A 173 -31.05 -6.34 19.26
N GLY A 174 -30.66 -7.12 20.27
CA GLY A 174 -31.33 -8.37 20.65
C GLY A 174 -30.97 -9.58 19.78
N GLY A 175 -29.97 -9.44 18.91
CA GLY A 175 -29.44 -10.51 18.07
C GLY A 175 -28.38 -11.37 18.79
N ASN A 176 -28.00 -12.47 18.15
CA ASN A 176 -26.84 -13.29 18.49
C ASN A 176 -26.46 -14.17 17.29
N SER A 177 -25.33 -14.88 17.35
CA SER A 177 -24.85 -15.72 16.24
C SER A 177 -25.88 -16.76 15.80
N ARG A 178 -26.71 -17.32 16.70
CA ARG A 178 -27.75 -18.29 16.31
C ARG A 178 -28.80 -17.63 15.44
N ILE A 179 -29.30 -16.45 15.83
CA ILE A 179 -30.30 -15.70 15.05
C ILE A 179 -29.72 -15.32 13.69
N VAL A 180 -28.49 -14.79 13.65
CA VAL A 180 -27.83 -14.43 12.38
C VAL A 180 -27.64 -15.66 11.48
N GLY A 181 -27.22 -16.79 12.05
CA GLY A 181 -27.06 -18.06 11.32
C GLY A 181 -28.38 -18.60 10.75
N GLU A 182 -29.46 -18.54 11.53
CA GLU A 182 -30.80 -18.96 11.09
C GLU A 182 -31.34 -18.07 9.97
N VAL A 183 -31.18 -16.75 10.07
CA VAL A 183 -31.64 -15.78 9.06
C VAL A 183 -30.88 -15.97 7.75
N LEU A 184 -29.56 -16.13 7.82
CA LEU A 184 -28.71 -16.17 6.64
C LEU A 184 -28.51 -17.59 6.08
N GLY A 185 -28.96 -18.62 6.79
CA GLY A 185 -28.78 -20.02 6.39
C GLY A 185 -27.32 -20.46 6.31
N LEU A 186 -26.43 -19.84 7.09
CA LEU A 186 -24.98 -20.05 7.02
C LEU A 186 -24.54 -21.26 7.86
N ALA A 187 -23.55 -22.00 7.36
CA ALA A 187 -22.87 -23.00 8.16
C ALA A 187 -22.01 -22.34 9.25
N LEU A 188 -21.69 -23.08 10.32
CA LEU A 188 -20.93 -22.55 11.46
C LEU A 188 -19.59 -21.87 11.07
N PRO A 189 -18.78 -22.41 10.13
CA PRO A 189 -17.54 -21.73 9.71
C PRO A 189 -17.76 -20.38 9.03
N GLU A 190 -18.80 -20.29 8.18
CA GLU A 190 -19.15 -19.07 7.45
C GLU A 190 -19.71 -18.02 8.39
N LEU A 191 -20.65 -18.44 9.25
CA LEU A 191 -21.21 -17.60 10.31
C LEU A 191 -20.12 -17.05 11.23
N ARG A 192 -19.17 -17.88 11.66
CA ARG A 192 -18.06 -17.43 12.51
C ARG A 192 -17.22 -16.38 11.79
N SER A 193 -16.89 -16.61 10.52
CA SER A 193 -16.11 -15.66 9.72
C SER A 193 -16.80 -14.31 9.58
N LEU A 194 -18.12 -14.32 9.35
CA LEU A 194 -18.95 -13.12 9.28
C LEU A 194 -19.02 -12.39 10.63
N MET A 195 -19.31 -13.11 11.71
CA MET A 195 -19.48 -12.53 13.05
C MET A 195 -18.17 -12.02 13.68
N THR A 196 -17.02 -12.48 13.19
CA THR A 196 -15.69 -12.03 13.65
C THR A 196 -15.05 -11.03 12.70
N GLY A 197 -15.77 -10.60 11.67
CA GLY A 197 -15.30 -9.63 10.66
C GLY A 197 -14.16 -10.15 9.78
N VAL A 198 -13.95 -11.46 9.70
CA VAL A 198 -13.01 -12.08 8.74
C VAL A 198 -13.47 -11.83 7.31
N VAL A 199 -14.78 -11.80 7.08
CA VAL A 199 -15.38 -11.43 5.80
C VAL A 199 -16.40 -10.32 6.01
N PRO A 200 -16.54 -9.39 5.05
CA PRO A 200 -17.59 -8.37 5.12
C PRO A 200 -18.97 -9.00 4.97
N VAL A 201 -19.98 -8.32 5.49
CA VAL A 201 -21.39 -8.65 5.26
C VAL A 201 -21.85 -8.00 3.96
N THR A 202 -22.55 -8.77 3.12
CA THR A 202 -23.17 -8.23 1.90
C THR A 202 -24.37 -7.35 2.26
N ALA A 203 -24.77 -6.45 1.36
CA ALA A 203 -25.91 -5.58 1.58
C ALA A 203 -27.21 -6.38 1.81
N GLU A 204 -27.39 -7.48 1.08
CA GLU A 204 -28.55 -8.36 1.20
C GLU A 204 -28.58 -9.10 2.54
N GLN A 205 -27.42 -9.62 2.98
CA GLN A 205 -27.31 -10.27 4.29
C GLN A 205 -27.56 -9.27 5.42
N LEU A 206 -27.00 -8.07 5.31
CA LEU A 206 -27.17 -7.03 6.31
C LEU A 206 -28.64 -6.60 6.43
N ALA A 207 -29.31 -6.37 5.30
CA ALA A 207 -30.73 -6.02 5.26
C ALA A 207 -31.61 -7.12 5.89
N ALA A 208 -31.34 -8.40 5.59
CA ALA A 208 -32.09 -9.52 6.16
C ALA A 208 -31.95 -9.61 7.69
N VAL A 209 -30.74 -9.39 8.22
CA VAL A 209 -30.50 -9.37 9.67
C VAL A 209 -31.18 -8.16 10.31
N ALA A 210 -31.07 -6.98 9.70
CA ALA A 210 -31.70 -5.75 10.17
C ALA A 210 -33.23 -5.87 10.25
N GLU A 211 -33.85 -6.39 9.20
CA GLU A 211 -35.29 -6.66 9.15
C GLU A 211 -35.71 -7.64 10.27
N ARG A 212 -34.94 -8.72 10.47
CA ARG A 212 -35.25 -9.70 11.52
C ARG A 212 -35.21 -9.09 12.92
N LEU A 213 -34.28 -8.18 13.16
CA LEU A 213 -34.05 -7.52 14.45
C LEU A 213 -34.90 -6.26 14.63
N GLY A 214 -35.54 -5.76 13.56
CA GLY A 214 -36.38 -4.56 13.61
C GLY A 214 -35.57 -3.29 13.84
N VAL A 215 -34.36 -3.20 13.27
CA VAL A 215 -33.45 -2.06 13.40
C VAL A 215 -32.93 -1.60 12.03
N GLU A 216 -32.31 -0.43 11.97
CA GLU A 216 -31.63 0.07 10.77
C GLU A 216 -30.33 -0.71 10.51
N ALA A 217 -30.03 -0.98 9.24
CA ALA A 217 -28.88 -1.79 8.82
C ALA A 217 -27.54 -1.22 9.31
N GLU A 218 -27.35 0.09 9.20
CA GLU A 218 -26.13 0.79 9.60
C GLU A 218 -25.88 0.74 11.10
N SER A 219 -26.92 0.45 11.90
CA SER A 219 -26.78 0.29 13.35
C SER A 219 -26.11 -1.02 13.75
N LEU A 220 -26.00 -1.99 12.83
CA LEU A 220 -25.45 -3.33 13.10
C LEU A 220 -23.97 -3.47 12.70
N VAL A 221 -23.39 -2.47 12.05
CA VAL A 221 -22.04 -2.54 11.49
C VAL A 221 -21.07 -1.64 12.25
N GLY A 222 -19.79 -1.98 12.19
CA GLY A 222 -18.70 -1.27 12.87
C GLY A 222 -17.49 -1.07 11.98
N GLU A 223 -16.40 -0.63 12.60
CA GLU A 223 -15.08 -0.57 11.95
C GLU A 223 -14.60 -1.98 11.59
N ASP A 224 -13.69 -2.08 10.62
CA ASP A 224 -13.05 -3.36 10.29
C ASP A 224 -12.23 -3.86 11.49
N PRO A 225 -12.61 -4.98 12.15
CA PRO A 225 -11.88 -5.48 13.31
C PRO A 225 -10.47 -5.98 12.99
N LEU A 226 -10.13 -6.14 11.70
CA LEU A 226 -8.82 -6.55 11.22
C LEU A 226 -8.10 -5.42 10.44
N ALA A 227 -8.54 -4.16 10.58
CA ALA A 227 -7.88 -3.00 9.95
C ALA A 227 -6.38 -2.94 10.27
N ASP A 228 -5.99 -3.18 11.53
CA ASP A 228 -4.59 -3.18 11.95
C ASP A 228 -3.76 -4.28 11.25
N VAL A 229 -4.38 -5.40 10.90
CA VAL A 229 -3.72 -6.49 10.16
C VAL A 229 -3.40 -6.03 8.73
N VAL A 230 -4.33 -5.30 8.10
CA VAL A 230 -4.14 -4.71 6.76
C VAL A 230 -3.03 -3.66 6.80
N ILE A 231 -3.01 -2.81 7.83
CA ILE A 231 -1.94 -1.82 8.04
C ILE A 231 -0.59 -2.51 8.23
N ASP A 232 -0.52 -3.57 9.04
CA ASP A 232 0.74 -4.25 9.34
C ASP A 232 1.31 -5.00 8.13
N ILE A 233 0.47 -5.72 7.39
CA ILE A 233 0.90 -6.46 6.19
C ILE A 233 1.28 -5.52 5.04
N ALA A 234 0.79 -4.28 5.05
CA ALA A 234 1.26 -3.25 4.13
C ALA A 234 2.72 -2.83 4.39
N SER A 235 3.32 -3.20 5.53
CA SER A 235 4.73 -2.87 5.80
C SER A 235 5.68 -3.48 4.74
N PRO A 236 6.65 -2.71 4.19
CA PRO A 236 7.61 -3.20 3.20
C PRO A 236 8.40 -4.44 3.66
N ARG A 237 8.48 -4.70 4.97
CA ARG A 237 9.14 -5.89 5.50
C ARG A 237 8.54 -7.22 5.03
N TYR A 238 7.25 -7.22 4.68
CA TYR A 238 6.52 -8.40 4.19
C TYR A 238 6.45 -8.47 2.67
N LYS A 239 6.85 -7.42 1.93
CA LYS A 239 6.70 -7.35 0.47
C LYS A 239 7.32 -8.57 -0.23
N GLN A 240 8.55 -8.93 0.13
CA GLN A 240 9.25 -10.09 -0.45
C GLN A 240 8.55 -11.42 -0.17
N ASP A 241 7.97 -11.60 1.03
CA ASP A 241 7.24 -12.83 1.36
C ASP A 241 5.94 -12.91 0.55
N ILE A 242 5.26 -11.78 0.35
CA ILE A 242 4.03 -11.68 -0.46
C ILE A 242 4.32 -11.95 -1.93
N VAL A 243 5.38 -11.36 -2.48
CA VAL A 243 5.81 -11.59 -3.87
C VAL A 243 6.18 -13.06 -4.07
N ALA A 244 6.97 -13.65 -3.17
CA ALA A 244 7.29 -15.07 -3.24
C ALA A 244 6.02 -15.94 -3.21
N ARG A 245 5.02 -15.56 -2.39
CA ARG A 245 3.76 -16.29 -2.32
C ARG A 245 2.89 -16.14 -3.59
N THR A 246 2.92 -14.96 -4.19
CA THR A 246 2.30 -14.66 -5.48
C THR A 246 2.90 -15.56 -6.57
N GLU A 247 4.24 -15.64 -6.63
CA GLU A 247 4.95 -16.54 -7.56
C GLU A 247 4.64 -18.03 -7.32
N GLU A 248 4.56 -18.46 -6.06
CA GLU A 248 4.26 -19.86 -5.69
C GLU A 248 2.83 -20.31 -6.06
N THR A 249 1.86 -19.40 -5.98
CA THR A 249 0.44 -19.72 -6.13
C THR A 249 -0.16 -19.29 -7.47
N GLY A 250 0.49 -18.36 -8.18
CA GLY A 250 -0.04 -17.73 -9.38
C GLY A 250 -1.22 -16.77 -9.14
N LEU A 251 -1.52 -16.45 -7.87
CA LEU A 251 -2.55 -15.46 -7.51
C LEU A 251 -1.96 -14.05 -7.51
N ALA A 252 -2.77 -13.04 -7.80
CA ALA A 252 -2.35 -11.64 -7.72
C ALA A 252 -2.01 -11.22 -6.28
N GLU A 253 -1.18 -10.18 -6.15
CA GLU A 253 -0.73 -9.65 -4.87
C GLU A 253 -1.92 -9.24 -3.97
N ALA A 254 -2.94 -8.59 -4.55
CA ALA A 254 -4.17 -8.24 -3.84
C ALA A 254 -4.89 -9.47 -3.25
N ASP A 255 -4.96 -10.57 -4.01
CA ASP A 255 -5.61 -11.80 -3.55
C ASP A 255 -4.82 -12.44 -2.41
N ILE A 256 -3.50 -12.47 -2.51
CA ILE A 256 -2.65 -12.97 -1.43
C ILE A 256 -2.85 -12.14 -0.17
N ARG A 257 -2.85 -10.80 -0.26
CA ARG A 257 -3.06 -9.92 0.90
C ARG A 257 -4.43 -10.13 1.55
N ARG A 258 -5.51 -10.26 0.76
CA ARG A 258 -6.84 -10.64 1.27
C ARG A 258 -6.82 -11.99 1.99
N LEU A 259 -6.17 -12.99 1.40
CA LEU A 259 -6.08 -14.32 1.99
C LEU A 259 -5.25 -14.30 3.28
N VAL A 260 -4.18 -13.51 3.37
CA VAL A 260 -3.43 -13.35 4.62
C VAL A 260 -4.30 -12.76 5.72
N ARG A 261 -5.08 -11.71 5.40
CA ARG A 261 -6.04 -11.12 6.35
C ARG A 261 -7.01 -12.18 6.88
N ARG A 262 -7.51 -13.05 6.01
CA ARG A 262 -8.43 -14.16 6.37
C ARG A 262 -7.75 -15.27 7.18
N GLU A 263 -6.49 -15.56 6.89
CA GLU A 263 -5.67 -16.58 7.56
C GLU A 263 -5.13 -16.14 8.92
N PHE A 264 -5.01 -14.83 9.15
CA PHE A 264 -4.39 -14.27 10.36
C PHE A 264 -5.09 -14.72 11.66
N PRO A 265 -6.43 -14.66 11.78
CA PRO A 265 -7.12 -15.16 12.98
C PRO A 265 -7.01 -16.68 13.17
N LEU A 266 -6.79 -17.45 12.09
CA LEU A 266 -6.58 -18.89 12.16
C LEU A 266 -5.16 -19.26 12.61
N ALA A 267 -4.20 -18.33 12.51
CA ALA A 267 -2.84 -18.49 13.02
C ALA A 267 -2.77 -18.39 14.56
N ALA A 268 -3.82 -17.89 15.20
CA ALA A 268 -3.86 -17.61 16.63
C ALA A 268 -4.15 -18.88 17.45
N ARG A 269 -3.10 -19.53 17.96
CA ARG A 269 -3.18 -20.39 19.15
C ARG A 269 -2.57 -19.75 20.41
N ASP A 270 -1.96 -18.57 20.30
CA ASP A 270 -1.32 -17.84 21.41
C ASP A 270 -1.37 -16.32 21.19
N ASP A 271 -1.87 -15.54 22.15
CA ASP A 271 -2.35 -14.15 21.96
C ASP A 271 -1.34 -13.03 22.31
N GLY A 272 -0.04 -13.33 22.34
CA GLY A 272 0.97 -12.31 22.61
C GLY A 272 1.29 -11.42 21.39
N ASP A 273 1.38 -10.10 21.59
CA ASP A 273 1.89 -9.12 20.59
C ASP A 273 3.29 -9.47 20.09
N ALA A 274 4.12 -10.08 20.96
CA ALA A 274 5.45 -10.57 20.63
C ALA A 274 5.45 -11.64 19.51
N LEU A 275 4.30 -12.26 19.23
CA LEU A 275 4.13 -13.26 18.17
C LEU A 275 3.46 -12.69 16.91
N ARG A 276 3.07 -11.42 16.89
CA ARG A 276 2.30 -10.81 15.79
C ARG A 276 3.02 -10.89 14.44
N GLU A 277 4.33 -10.62 14.42
CA GLU A 277 5.12 -10.79 13.20
C GLU A 277 5.16 -12.24 12.72
N THR A 278 5.40 -13.19 13.63
CA THR A 278 5.39 -14.62 13.32
C THR A 278 4.03 -15.06 12.79
N LYS A 279 2.92 -14.58 13.40
CA LYS A 279 1.56 -14.85 12.94
C LYS A 279 1.31 -14.36 11.52
N LEU A 280 1.76 -13.15 11.19
CA LEU A 280 1.63 -12.61 9.83
C LEU A 280 2.41 -13.45 8.82
N ARG A 281 3.65 -13.83 9.14
CA ARG A 281 4.44 -14.72 8.26
C ARG A 281 3.79 -16.09 8.09
N ASP A 282 3.19 -16.65 9.15
CA ASP A 282 2.44 -17.90 9.06
C ASP A 282 1.22 -17.78 8.17
N ALA A 283 0.47 -16.69 8.32
CA ALA A 283 -0.69 -16.39 7.49
C ALA A 283 -0.29 -16.20 6.02
N ILE A 284 0.82 -15.50 5.73
CA ILE A 284 1.38 -15.38 4.37
C ILE A 284 1.68 -16.76 3.79
N ARG A 285 2.35 -17.63 4.55
CA ARG A 285 2.70 -19.00 4.10
C ARG A 285 1.49 -19.88 3.81
N ARG A 286 0.35 -19.64 4.46
CA ARG A 286 -0.89 -20.40 4.24
C ARG A 286 -1.79 -19.82 3.16
N ALA A 287 -1.70 -18.52 2.89
CA ALA A 287 -2.54 -17.85 1.91
C ALA A 287 -2.52 -18.58 0.55
N GLY A 288 -3.69 -19.01 0.06
CA GLY A 288 -3.81 -19.70 -1.23
C GLY A 288 -3.39 -21.18 -1.24
N ARG A 289 -3.09 -21.80 -0.08
CA ARG A 289 -2.66 -23.21 -0.01
C ARG A 289 -3.76 -24.21 -0.43
N ASP A 290 -5.00 -23.90 -0.10
CA ASP A 290 -6.14 -24.83 -0.28
C ASP A 290 -6.88 -24.62 -1.63
N ARG A 291 -6.28 -23.87 -2.55
CA ARG A 291 -6.84 -23.57 -3.90
C ARG A 291 -6.13 -24.29 -5.05
N ASN A 292 -5.17 -25.17 -4.74
CA ASN A 292 -4.53 -26.08 -5.69
C ASN A 292 -5.05 -27.51 -5.55
#